data_AF-A0A5J4TAZ0-F1
#
_entry.id   AF-A0A5J4TAZ0-F1
#
_cell.length_a   1.000
_cell.length_b   1.000
_cell.length_c   1.000
_cell.angle_alpha   90.00
_cell.angle_beta   90.00
_cell.angle_gamma   90.00
#
_symmetry.space_group_name_H-M   'P 1'
#
loop_
_entity.id
_entity.type
_entity.pdbx_description
1 polymer ?
#
loop_
_entity_poly.entity_id
_entity_poly.type
_entity_poly.pdbx_seq_one_letter_code
_entity_poly.pdbx_strand_id
1 'polypeptide(L)'
;MNSSYGSDGMNTEKYHKVKMMNRKQTERAIRSNAFMDEQKISEDSYIVQMNPEHCSCKTPLKVAFFVLDNAKYWIHFCEGETDSAYYAISGNPNEDFTQQFNAVIKDRDFYNENAKYFFPTIKGDVYDEKKILGLAIERQGPSMIALAPKNYIIFKNYCDDSKIK
;
A
#
# COMPACT_ATOMS: atom_id res chain seq x y z
N MET A 1 -7.02 1.29 0.24
CA MET A 1 -6.15 0.20 0.73
C MET A 1 -4.78 0.72 1.18
N ASN A 2 -4.14 1.66 0.45
CA ASN A 2 -2.83 2.21 0.86
C ASN A 2 -2.87 3.18 2.05
N SER A 3 -4.03 3.80 2.32
CA SER A 3 -4.21 4.72 3.45
C SER A 3 -4.24 4.02 4.81
N SER A 4 -4.64 2.74 4.88
CA SER A 4 -4.68 2.00 6.15
C SER A 4 -3.27 1.66 6.64
N TYR A 5 -2.39 1.20 5.75
CA TYR A 5 -1.00 0.90 6.10
C TYR A 5 -0.24 2.12 6.65
N GLY A 6 -0.34 3.28 5.98
CA GLY A 6 0.30 4.51 6.47
C GLY A 6 -0.25 4.95 7.82
N SER A 7 -1.54 4.72 8.08
CA SER A 7 -2.17 5.01 9.37
C SER A 7 -1.67 4.10 10.50
N ASP A 8 -1.35 2.84 10.19
CA ASP A 8 -0.88 1.85 11.16
C ASP A 8 0.59 2.05 11.58
N GLY A 9 1.40 2.65 10.68
CA GLY A 9 2.81 2.98 10.94
C GLY A 9 3.07 4.42 11.39
N MET A 10 2.06 5.29 11.33
CA MET A 10 2.19 6.69 11.75
C MET A 10 2.11 6.82 13.27
N ASN A 11 3.15 7.41 13.88
CA ASN A 11 3.11 7.82 15.28
C ASN A 11 2.25 9.08 15.43
N THR A 12 0.95 8.93 15.68
CA THR A 12 0.01 10.05 15.83
C THR A 12 0.12 10.78 17.19
N GLU A 13 0.89 10.26 18.15
CA GLU A 13 0.97 10.80 19.52
C GLU A 13 1.83 12.06 19.65
N LYS A 14 2.66 12.40 18.65
CA LYS A 14 3.74 13.40 18.82
C LYS A 14 3.61 14.70 18.05
N TYR A 15 2.46 14.99 17.44
CA TYR A 15 2.31 16.20 16.61
C TYR A 15 1.42 17.25 17.26
N HIS A 16 1.98 18.43 17.54
CA HIS A 16 1.18 19.61 17.84
C HIS A 16 0.58 20.17 16.54
N LYS A 17 -0.75 20.32 16.51
CA LYS A 17 -1.45 20.85 15.34
C LYS A 17 -1.47 22.37 15.43
N VAL A 18 -0.52 23.01 14.75
CA VAL A 18 -0.41 24.48 14.69
C VAL A 18 -0.84 24.95 13.30
N LYS A 19 -1.68 25.97 13.23
CA LYS A 19 -2.19 26.53 11.96
C LYS A 19 -2.07 28.05 11.96
N MET A 20 -1.64 28.63 10.84
CA MET A 20 -1.79 30.06 10.59
C MET A 20 -3.20 30.34 10.07
N MET A 21 -3.90 31.27 10.71
CA MET A 21 -5.29 31.60 10.43
C MET A 21 -5.48 33.11 10.37
N ASN A 22 -6.47 33.56 9.59
CA ASN A 22 -6.92 34.94 9.64
C ASN A 22 -7.80 35.21 10.86
N ARG A 23 -8.15 36.48 11.13
CA ARG A 23 -8.90 36.86 12.32
C ARG A 23 -10.24 36.11 12.43
N LYS A 24 -11.01 36.04 11.34
CA LYS A 24 -12.33 35.36 11.33
C LYS A 24 -12.20 33.85 11.56
N GLN A 25 -11.18 33.22 11.00
CA GLN A 25 -10.90 31.80 11.20
C GLN A 25 -10.47 31.51 12.63
N THR A 26 -9.66 32.39 13.23
CA THR A 26 -9.22 32.31 14.62
C THR A 26 -10.40 32.41 15.59
N GLU A 27 -11.28 33.41 15.41
CA GLU A 27 -12.52 33.57 16.18
C GLU A 27 -13.46 32.35 16.09
N ARG A 28 -13.38 31.58 15.00
CA ARG A 28 -14.10 30.31 14.85
C ARG A 28 -13.38 29.15 15.53
N ALA A 29 -12.05 29.11 15.44
CA ALA A 29 -11.22 28.08 16.07
C ALA A 29 -11.28 28.16 17.60
N ILE A 30 -11.26 29.36 18.20
CA ILE A 30 -11.43 29.61 19.65
C ILE A 30 -12.74 28.98 20.17
N ARG A 31 -13.80 29.02 19.36
CA ARG A 31 -15.10 28.43 19.71
C ARG A 31 -15.16 26.91 19.54
N SER A 32 -14.09 26.28 19.05
CA SER A 32 -14.01 24.82 18.93
C SER A 32 -13.48 24.18 20.21
N ASN A 33 -13.97 23.00 20.54
CA ASN A 33 -13.49 22.22 21.69
C ASN A 33 -12.04 21.72 21.52
N ALA A 34 -11.45 21.91 20.35
CA ALA A 34 -10.07 21.55 20.03
C ALA A 34 -9.12 22.76 20.11
N PHE A 35 -9.56 23.93 20.56
CA PHE A 35 -8.67 25.08 20.76
C PHE A 35 -7.77 24.87 21.98
N MET A 36 -6.50 25.29 21.88
CA MET A 36 -5.55 25.28 23.00
C MET A 36 -5.02 26.68 23.29
N ASP A 37 -4.42 27.32 22.28
CA ASP A 37 -3.78 28.63 22.46
C ASP A 37 -3.68 29.39 21.12
N GLU A 38 -3.43 30.69 21.20
CA GLU A 38 -3.21 31.56 20.04
C GLU A 38 -2.08 32.57 20.24
N GLN A 39 -1.34 32.82 19.17
CA GLN A 39 -0.31 33.83 19.12
C GLN A 39 -0.53 34.74 17.92
N LYS A 40 -0.78 36.03 18.19
CA LYS A 40 -0.92 37.04 17.14
C LYS A 40 0.43 37.34 16.52
N ILE A 41 0.52 37.29 15.19
CA ILE A 41 1.71 37.71 14.42
C ILE A 41 1.49 39.09 13.79
N SER A 42 0.30 39.31 13.22
CA SER A 42 -0.07 40.56 12.56
C SER A 42 -1.56 40.87 12.78
N GLU A 43 -2.08 41.98 12.24
CA GLU A 43 -3.49 42.36 12.43
C GLU A 43 -4.49 41.28 11.97
N ASP A 44 -4.17 40.55 10.89
CA ASP A 44 -5.01 39.52 10.29
C ASP A 44 -4.30 38.16 10.17
N SER A 45 -3.28 37.89 10.99
CA SER A 45 -2.61 36.59 11.01
C SER A 45 -2.27 36.15 12.42
N TYR A 46 -2.75 34.96 12.76
CA TYR A 46 -2.63 34.33 14.07
C TYR A 46 -2.10 32.92 13.88
N ILE A 47 -1.17 32.51 14.73
CA ILE A 47 -0.85 31.11 14.92
C ILE A 47 -1.82 30.57 15.96
N VAL A 48 -2.56 29.53 15.61
CA VAL A 48 -3.51 28.86 16.50
C VAL A 48 -3.03 27.43 16.74
N GLN A 49 -2.82 27.10 18.01
CA GLN A 49 -2.55 25.74 18.45
C GLN A 49 -3.87 25.04 18.74
N MET A 50 -4.03 23.85 18.17
CA MET A 50 -5.20 23.01 18.37
C MET A 50 -4.79 21.68 19.00
N ASN A 51 -5.67 21.15 19.86
CA ASN A 51 -5.58 19.80 20.36
C ASN A 51 -5.81 18.81 19.20
N PRO A 52 -4.89 17.90 18.90
CA PRO A 52 -5.12 16.86 17.90
C PRO A 52 -6.23 15.93 18.40
N GLU A 53 -7.27 15.72 17.59
CA GLU A 53 -8.22 14.64 17.85
C GLU A 53 -7.51 13.30 17.62
N HIS A 54 -7.44 12.49 18.67
CA HIS A 54 -6.87 11.15 18.59
C HIS A 54 -7.91 10.18 18.06
N CYS A 55 -7.69 9.65 16.85
CA CYS A 55 -8.37 8.44 16.40
C CYS A 55 -7.52 7.23 16.81
N SER A 56 -8.04 6.40 17.71
CA SER A 56 -7.39 5.16 18.11
C SER A 56 -7.65 4.08 17.06
N CYS A 57 -6.74 3.91 16.11
CA CYS A 57 -6.67 2.71 15.27
C CYS A 57 -6.03 1.56 16.08
N LYS A 58 -6.79 0.50 16.38
CA LYS A 58 -6.32 -0.71 17.09
C LYS A 58 -5.71 -1.75 16.15
N THR A 59 -5.08 -1.31 15.07
CA THR A 59 -4.39 -2.19 14.14
C THR A 59 -2.99 -2.50 14.69
N PRO A 60 -2.54 -3.77 14.72
CA PRO A 60 -1.25 -4.10 15.29
C PRO A 60 -0.12 -3.51 14.45
N LEU A 61 0.80 -2.73 15.06
CA LEU A 61 2.06 -2.28 14.43
C LEU A 61 2.83 -3.42 13.74
N LYS A 62 2.65 -4.66 14.21
CA LYS A 62 3.19 -5.89 13.62
C LYS A 62 2.78 -6.07 12.15
N VAL A 63 1.58 -5.63 11.75
CA VAL A 63 1.09 -5.71 10.37
C VAL A 63 1.88 -4.75 9.47
N ALA A 64 2.06 -3.50 9.91
CA ALA A 64 2.87 -2.53 9.18
C ALA A 64 4.35 -2.98 9.06
N PHE A 65 4.91 -3.53 10.15
CA PHE A 65 6.28 -4.06 10.14
C PHE A 65 6.44 -5.28 9.23
N PHE A 66 5.48 -6.22 9.24
CA PHE A 66 5.50 -7.38 8.35
C PHE A 66 5.41 -6.97 6.88
N VAL A 67 4.54 -6.02 6.54
CA VAL A 67 4.44 -5.48 5.17
C VAL A 67 5.76 -4.82 4.75
N LEU A 68 6.38 -4.01 5.62
CA LEU A 68 7.68 -3.38 5.35
C LEU A 68 8.82 -4.38 5.17
N ASP A 69 8.90 -5.39 6.03
CA ASP A 69 10.01 -6.33 6.04
C ASP A 69 9.95 -7.30 4.85
N ASN A 70 8.74 -7.74 4.47
CA ASN A 70 8.54 -8.49 3.23
C ASN A 70 8.80 -7.62 1.98
N ALA A 71 8.40 -6.34 2.02
CA ALA A 71 8.64 -5.40 0.93
C ALA A 71 10.11 -5.03 0.75
N LYS A 72 10.89 -5.08 1.84
CA LYS A 72 12.29 -4.67 1.85
C LYS A 72 13.22 -5.68 1.17
N TYR A 73 12.87 -6.97 1.13
CA TYR A 73 13.81 -8.00 0.66
C TYR A 73 13.33 -8.88 -0.49
N TRP A 74 12.03 -9.15 -0.64
CA TRP A 74 11.57 -10.16 -1.62
C TRP A 74 10.47 -9.73 -2.58
N ILE A 75 9.58 -8.81 -2.21
CA ILE A 75 8.47 -8.38 -3.08
C ILE A 75 8.34 -6.86 -3.03
N HIS A 76 8.82 -6.16 -4.04
CA HIS A 76 8.75 -4.72 -4.12
C HIS A 76 7.48 -4.26 -4.85
N PHE A 77 6.67 -3.42 -4.24
CA PHE A 77 5.53 -2.79 -4.91
C PHE A 77 6.02 -1.74 -5.91
N CYS A 78 5.61 -1.87 -7.17
CA CYS A 78 5.97 -0.94 -8.24
C CYS A 78 4.88 0.12 -8.45
N GLU A 79 3.65 -0.32 -8.71
CA GLU A 79 2.50 0.54 -9.00
C GLU A 79 1.19 -0.20 -8.73
N GLY A 80 0.08 0.52 -8.54
CA GLY A 80 -1.25 -0.08 -8.50
C GLY A 80 -2.33 0.92 -8.89
N GLU A 81 -3.40 0.42 -9.51
CA GLU A 81 -4.56 1.19 -9.92
C GLU A 81 -5.85 0.45 -9.56
N THR A 82 -6.67 1.05 -8.70
CA THR A 82 -8.02 0.60 -8.26
C THR A 82 -8.09 -0.87 -7.79
N ASP A 83 -8.06 -1.81 -8.73
CA ASP A 83 -8.21 -3.26 -8.60
C ASP A 83 -6.96 -4.04 -9.06
N SER A 84 -5.90 -3.36 -9.51
CA SER A 84 -4.64 -3.96 -9.97
C SER A 84 -3.44 -3.48 -9.14
N ALA A 85 -2.44 -4.35 -9.00
CA ALA A 85 -1.16 -4.03 -8.37
C ALA A 85 -0.02 -4.80 -9.03
N TYR A 86 1.08 -4.11 -9.26
CA TYR A 86 2.29 -4.60 -9.90
C TYR A 86 3.41 -4.71 -8.88
N TYR A 87 4.07 -5.86 -8.87
CA TYR A 87 5.14 -6.17 -7.94
C TYR A 87 6.37 -6.69 -8.70
N ALA A 88 7.55 -6.25 -8.28
CA ALA A 88 8.81 -6.87 -8.65
C ALA A 88 9.22 -7.87 -7.57
N ILE A 89 9.52 -9.10 -7.98
CA ILE A 89 9.85 -10.20 -7.07
C ILE A 89 11.36 -10.45 -7.15
N SER A 90 12.02 -10.52 -6.00
CA SER A 90 13.44 -10.89 -5.92
C SER A 90 13.57 -12.39 -6.15
N GLY A 91 14.21 -12.77 -7.25
CA GLY A 91 14.37 -14.16 -7.65
C GLY A 91 15.80 -14.68 -7.51
N ASN A 92 15.96 -15.96 -7.82
CA ASN A 92 17.24 -16.56 -8.16
C ASN A 92 17.77 -15.91 -9.46
N PRO A 93 18.97 -15.30 -9.47
CA PRO A 93 19.53 -14.67 -10.66
C PRO A 93 19.87 -15.65 -11.79
N ASN A 94 19.87 -16.97 -11.50
CA ASN A 94 20.11 -18.01 -12.49
C ASN A 94 18.83 -18.53 -13.15
N GLU A 95 17.66 -18.08 -12.69
CA GLU A 95 16.35 -18.42 -13.25
C GLU A 95 15.72 -17.18 -13.89
N ASP A 96 14.85 -17.38 -14.88
CA ASP A 96 14.13 -16.27 -15.50
C ASP A 96 12.91 -15.84 -14.64
N PHE A 97 12.13 -14.89 -15.16
CA PHE A 97 10.96 -14.37 -14.43
C PHE A 97 9.82 -15.40 -14.27
N THR A 98 9.88 -16.56 -14.96
CA THR A 98 8.89 -17.64 -14.81
C THR A 98 8.99 -18.35 -13.46
N GLN A 99 10.08 -18.14 -12.71
CA GLN A 99 10.21 -18.62 -11.34
C GLN A 99 9.12 -18.06 -10.40
N GLN A 100 8.53 -16.91 -10.73
CA GLN A 100 7.47 -16.24 -9.96
C GLN A 100 7.82 -16.18 -8.46
N PHE A 101 6.99 -16.78 -7.60
CA PHE A 101 7.19 -16.78 -6.15
C PHE A 101 8.10 -17.92 -5.65
N ASN A 102 8.51 -18.86 -6.50
CA ASN A 102 9.19 -20.09 -6.06
C ASN A 102 10.49 -19.84 -5.29
N ALA A 103 11.24 -18.80 -5.68
CA ALA A 103 12.50 -18.44 -5.02
C ALA A 103 12.30 -17.71 -3.68
N VAL A 104 11.15 -17.06 -3.46
CA VAL A 104 10.87 -16.31 -2.23
C VAL A 104 10.08 -17.12 -1.20
N ILE A 105 9.38 -18.17 -1.63
CA ILE A 105 8.63 -19.06 -0.74
C ILE A 105 9.60 -19.91 0.09
N LYS A 106 9.69 -19.62 1.38
CA LYS A 106 10.49 -20.40 2.35
C LYS A 106 9.80 -21.67 2.81
N ASP A 107 8.50 -21.59 3.07
CA ASP A 107 7.67 -22.71 3.52
C ASP A 107 6.67 -23.06 2.41
N ARG A 108 7.00 -24.12 1.66
CA ARG A 108 6.19 -24.56 0.52
C ARG A 108 4.90 -25.23 0.95
N ASP A 109 4.91 -25.94 2.08
CA ASP A 109 3.73 -26.66 2.55
C ASP A 109 2.67 -25.64 3.02
N PHE A 110 3.09 -24.66 3.83
CA PHE A 110 2.23 -23.54 4.21
C PHE A 110 1.72 -22.77 2.98
N TYR A 111 2.59 -22.46 2.02
CA TYR A 111 2.16 -21.75 0.81
C TYR A 111 1.12 -22.56 0.02
N ASN A 112 1.37 -23.84 -0.25
CA ASN A 112 0.46 -24.68 -1.03
C ASN A 112 -0.89 -24.90 -0.32
N GLU A 113 -0.89 -25.01 1.01
CA GLU A 113 -2.11 -25.12 1.80
C GLU A 113 -2.99 -23.87 1.71
N ASN A 114 -2.38 -22.69 1.62
CA ASN A 114 -3.07 -21.40 1.69
C ASN A 114 -3.30 -20.72 0.32
N ALA A 115 -2.46 -20.95 -0.68
CA ALA A 115 -2.51 -20.28 -1.98
C ALA A 115 -3.87 -20.47 -2.67
N LYS A 116 -4.48 -21.66 -2.53
CA LYS A 116 -5.80 -22.02 -3.08
C LYS A 116 -6.96 -21.11 -2.63
N TYR A 117 -6.80 -20.38 -1.53
CA TYR A 117 -7.85 -19.46 -1.05
C TYR A 117 -7.81 -18.11 -1.78
N PHE A 118 -6.65 -17.73 -2.31
CA PHE A 118 -6.42 -16.42 -2.90
C PHE A 118 -6.21 -16.48 -4.42
N PHE A 119 -5.50 -17.49 -4.91
CA PHE A 119 -5.20 -17.66 -6.34
C PHE A 119 -6.08 -18.74 -6.98
N PRO A 120 -6.38 -18.61 -8.28
CA PRO A 120 -6.95 -19.70 -9.07
C PRO A 120 -6.05 -20.92 -9.06
N THR A 121 -6.66 -22.11 -9.05
CA THR A 121 -5.97 -23.38 -9.21
C THR A 121 -6.01 -23.82 -10.67
N ILE A 122 -4.97 -24.53 -11.11
CA ILE A 122 -4.82 -25.00 -12.51
C ILE A 122 -5.97 -25.92 -12.96
N LYS A 123 -6.69 -26.54 -12.02
CA LYS A 123 -7.81 -27.46 -12.28
C LYS A 123 -9.14 -26.95 -11.70
N GLY A 124 -9.22 -25.64 -11.46
CA GLY A 124 -10.40 -24.98 -10.92
C GLY A 124 -11.58 -24.97 -11.90
N ASP A 125 -12.78 -24.79 -11.37
CA ASP A 125 -13.96 -24.45 -12.16
C ASP A 125 -14.07 -22.93 -12.36
N VAL A 126 -15.14 -22.46 -13.03
CA VAL A 126 -15.37 -21.03 -13.27
C VAL A 126 -15.45 -20.21 -11.97
N TYR A 127 -15.84 -20.84 -10.85
CA TYR A 127 -15.89 -20.18 -9.54
C TYR A 127 -14.50 -20.07 -8.90
N ASP A 128 -13.61 -20.99 -9.20
CA ASP A 128 -12.21 -20.97 -8.78
C ASP A 128 -11.38 -19.93 -9.56
N GLU A 129 -11.68 -19.74 -10.85
CA GLU A 129 -11.10 -18.64 -11.65
C GLU A 129 -11.60 -17.27 -11.20
N LYS A 130 -12.88 -17.17 -10.81
CA LYS A 130 -13.55 -15.91 -10.39
C LYS A 130 -13.84 -15.89 -8.89
N LYS A 131 -12.87 -16.27 -8.06
CA LYS A 131 -13.00 -16.20 -6.60
C LYS A 131 -13.34 -14.78 -6.17
N ILE A 132 -14.36 -14.65 -5.33
CA ILE A 132 -14.71 -13.38 -4.70
C ILE A 132 -13.55 -12.97 -3.78
N LEU A 133 -12.97 -11.78 -4.03
CA LEU A 133 -11.75 -11.27 -3.37
C LEU A 133 -10.48 -12.09 -3.67
N GLY A 134 -10.50 -12.94 -4.70
CA GLY A 134 -9.31 -13.62 -5.21
C GLY A 134 -8.41 -12.68 -6.00
N LEU A 135 -7.15 -13.10 -6.15
CA LEU A 135 -6.12 -12.43 -6.93
C LEU A 135 -5.88 -13.21 -8.22
N ALA A 136 -5.98 -12.54 -9.37
CA ALA A 136 -5.66 -13.11 -10.67
C ALA A 136 -4.32 -12.56 -11.18
N ILE A 137 -3.47 -13.43 -11.72
CA ILE A 137 -2.23 -13.01 -12.38
C ILE A 137 -2.57 -12.62 -13.81
N GLU A 138 -2.68 -11.32 -14.07
CA GLU A 138 -3.04 -10.82 -15.40
C GLU A 138 -1.86 -10.72 -16.35
N ARG A 139 -0.70 -10.28 -15.84
CA ARG A 139 0.51 -10.05 -16.63
C ARG A 139 1.77 -10.36 -15.83
N GLN A 140 2.74 -10.93 -16.52
CA GLN A 140 4.09 -11.17 -16.05
C GLN A 140 5.09 -10.71 -17.11
N GLY A 141 6.26 -10.27 -16.68
CA GLY A 141 7.32 -9.83 -17.58
C GLY A 141 8.65 -9.68 -16.85
N PRO A 142 9.77 -9.68 -17.58
CA PRO A 142 11.11 -9.54 -17.02
C PRO A 142 11.37 -8.18 -16.35
N SER A 143 10.68 -7.12 -16.79
CA SER A 143 10.86 -5.78 -16.21
C SER A 143 9.65 -4.87 -16.45
N MET A 144 9.55 -3.84 -15.61
CA MET A 144 8.52 -2.80 -15.68
C MET A 144 9.18 -1.44 -15.42
N ILE A 145 8.74 -0.42 -16.16
CA ILE A 145 9.08 0.98 -15.90
C ILE A 145 7.77 1.72 -15.63
N ALA A 146 7.67 2.34 -14.46
CA ALA A 146 6.56 3.22 -14.08
C ALA A 146 7.06 4.67 -13.98
N LEU A 147 6.52 5.56 -14.82
CA LEU A 147 6.92 6.97 -14.86
C LEU A 147 6.03 7.86 -14.00
N ALA A 148 4.73 7.56 -13.97
CA ALA A 148 3.71 8.26 -13.20
C ALA A 148 2.50 7.33 -13.01
N PRO A 149 1.57 7.63 -12.07
CA PRO A 149 0.34 6.85 -11.94
C PRO A 149 -0.39 6.73 -13.28
N LYS A 150 -0.76 5.51 -13.66
CA LYS A 150 -1.38 5.14 -14.95
C LYS A 150 -0.47 5.30 -16.17
N ASN A 151 0.84 5.47 -15.97
CA ASN A 151 1.81 5.61 -17.03
C ASN A 151 3.02 4.69 -16.79
N TYR A 152 2.86 3.46 -17.27
CA TYR A 152 3.84 2.40 -17.13
C TYR A 152 3.94 1.52 -18.38
N ILE A 153 5.08 0.86 -18.51
CA ILE A 153 5.36 -0.11 -19.56
C ILE A 153 5.89 -1.38 -18.91
N ILE A 154 5.32 -2.52 -19.28
CA ILE A 154 5.83 -3.84 -18.91
C ILE A 154 6.44 -4.44 -20.17
N PHE A 155 7.72 -4.78 -20.10
CA PHE A 155 8.40 -5.46 -21.19
C PHE A 155 7.97 -6.91 -21.21
N LYS A 156 7.67 -7.44 -22.39
CA LYS A 156 7.46 -8.87 -22.61
C LYS A 156 8.63 -9.40 -23.42
N ASN A 157 9.08 -10.61 -23.12
CA ASN A 157 9.90 -11.33 -24.09
C ASN A 157 9.00 -11.74 -25.25
N TYR A 158 9.41 -11.41 -26.47
CA TYR A 158 8.70 -11.68 -27.74
C TYR A 158 8.44 -13.18 -28.03
N CYS A 159 8.77 -14.09 -27.11
CA CYS A 159 8.74 -15.53 -27.34
C CYS A 159 7.55 -16.27 -26.68
N ASP A 160 6.72 -15.60 -25.89
CA ASP A 160 5.55 -16.22 -25.25
C ASP A 160 4.26 -15.47 -25.56
N ASP A 161 3.73 -15.71 -26.77
CA ASP A 161 2.31 -15.56 -27.09
C ASP A 161 1.47 -16.75 -26.56
N SER A 162 2.02 -17.53 -25.64
CA SER A 162 1.25 -18.52 -24.90
C SER A 162 0.33 -17.77 -23.93
N LYS A 163 -0.96 -17.67 -24.31
CA LYS A 163 -2.02 -17.30 -23.37
C LYS A 163 -1.82 -18.10 -22.09
N ILE A 164 -1.68 -17.41 -20.96
CA ILE A 164 -1.79 -17.99 -19.64
C ILE A 164 -3.11 -18.79 -19.65
N LYS A 165 -3.00 -20.11 -19.62
CA LYS A 165 -4.12 -21.05 -19.52
C LYS A 165 -4.34 -21.41 -18.07
#